data_AF-A0A7W2R2V2-F1
#
_entry.id   AF-A0A7W2R2V2-F1
#
_cell.length_a   1.000
_cell.length_b   1.000
_cell.length_c   1.000
_cell.angle_alpha   90.00
_cell.angle_beta   90.00
_cell.angle_gamma   90.00
#
_symmetry.space_group_name_H-M   'P 1'
#
loop_
_entity.id
_entity.type
_entity.pdbx_description
1 polymer ?
#
loop_
_entity_poly.entity_id
_entity_poly.type
_entity_poly.pdbx_seq_one_letter_code
_entity_poly.pdbx_strand_id
1 'polypeptide(L)'
;MTAVYIIGIVIGIILFFVLGYYLWSTALDKYDYNIFNLGVIIRGLIAMGCLWFGIVMIDAADGSTTVWLIVSGVLWVWTFVATASRTSIPIAVFSLIYQLFAVVLIKSAINKIMK
;
A
#
# COMPACT_ATOMS: atom_id res chain seq x y z
N MET A 1 -2.54 -10.31 30.88
CA MET A 1 -2.26 -9.21 29.95
C MET A 1 -2.01 -9.71 28.53
N THR A 2 -1.20 -10.75 28.32
CA THR A 2 -0.89 -11.33 27.00
C THR A 2 -2.12 -11.76 26.18
N ALA A 3 -3.10 -12.43 26.80
CA ALA A 3 -4.30 -12.89 26.11
C ALA A 3 -5.18 -11.73 25.55
N VAL A 4 -5.30 -10.62 26.28
CA VAL A 4 -6.08 -9.44 25.85
C VAL A 4 -5.41 -8.78 24.64
N TYR A 5 -4.08 -8.70 24.62
CA TYR A 5 -3.33 -8.18 23.47
C TYR A 5 -3.49 -9.07 22.23
N ILE A 6 -3.42 -10.39 22.39
CA ILE A 6 -3.61 -11.34 21.28
C ILE A 6 -5.02 -11.19 20.70
N ILE A 7 -6.05 -11.17 21.56
CA ILE A 7 -7.44 -10.97 21.13
C ILE A 7 -7.61 -9.63 20.41
N GLY A 8 -7.02 -8.56 20.95
CA GLY A 8 -7.05 -7.23 20.31
C GLY A 8 -6.42 -7.22 18.92
N ILE A 9 -5.26 -7.88 18.76
CA ILE A 9 -4.59 -8.00 17.45
C ILE A 9 -5.46 -8.79 16.47
N VAL A 10 -6.02 -9.92 16.89
CA VAL A 10 -6.88 -10.76 16.03
C VAL A 10 -8.11 -9.98 15.58
N ILE A 11 -8.79 -9.28 16.49
CA ILE A 11 -9.94 -8.42 16.15
C ILE A 11 -9.52 -7.31 15.19
N GLY A 12 -8.37 -6.66 15.44
CA GLY A 12 -7.85 -5.62 14.55
C GLY A 12 -7.59 -6.12 13.13
N ILE A 13 -6.99 -7.32 12.99
CA ILE A 13 -6.76 -7.95 11.69
C ILE A 13 -8.08 -8.26 10.98
N ILE A 14 -9.06 -8.82 11.69
CA ILE A 14 -10.38 -9.13 11.13
C ILE A 14 -11.06 -7.85 10.63
N LEU A 15 -11.10 -6.81 11.46
CA LEU A 15 -11.68 -5.51 11.08
C LEU A 15 -10.97 -4.89 9.88
N PHE A 16 -9.66 -5.02 9.81
CA PHE A 16 -8.87 -4.55 8.66
C PHE A 16 -9.28 -5.27 7.37
N PHE A 17 -9.38 -6.60 7.36
CA PHE A 17 -9.82 -7.32 6.17
C PHE A 17 -11.27 -7.01 5.78
N VAL A 18 -12.17 -6.91 6.76
CA VAL A 18 -13.59 -6.56 6.51
C VAL A 18 -13.70 -5.16 5.90
N LEU A 19 -12.98 -4.18 6.45
CA LEU A 19 -12.97 -2.82 5.95
C LEU A 19 -12.36 -2.75 4.54
N GLY A 20 -11.27 -3.48 4.28
CA GLY A 20 -10.63 -3.55 2.98
C GLY A 20 -11.57 -4.13 1.91
N TYR A 21 -12.25 -5.23 2.24
CA TYR A 21 -13.27 -5.82 1.36
C TYR A 21 -14.43 -4.86 1.11
N TYR A 22 -14.94 -4.20 2.16
CA TYR A 22 -16.04 -3.24 2.04
C TYR A 22 -15.68 -2.06 1.12
N LEU A 23 -14.49 -1.50 1.29
CA LEU A 23 -14.01 -0.39 0.45
C LEU A 23 -13.82 -0.82 -1.01
N TRP A 24 -13.30 -2.02 -1.23
CA TRP A 24 -13.14 -2.58 -2.57
C TRP A 24 -14.48 -2.83 -3.25
N SER A 25 -15.42 -3.50 -2.59
CA SER A 25 -16.79 -3.72 -3.11
C SER A 25 -17.46 -2.38 -3.40
N THR A 26 -17.39 -1.43 -2.47
CA THR A 26 -17.98 -0.10 -2.68
C THR A 26 -17.37 0.64 -3.86
N ALA A 27 -16.05 0.54 -4.04
CA ALA A 27 -15.37 1.14 -5.19
C ALA A 27 -15.77 0.49 -6.52
N LEU A 28 -15.93 -0.83 -6.53
CA LEU A 28 -16.38 -1.57 -7.70
C LEU A 28 -17.84 -1.23 -8.05
N ASP A 29 -18.73 -1.32 -7.06
CA ASP A 29 -20.17 -1.21 -7.26
C ASP A 29 -20.62 0.23 -7.57
N LYS A 30 -20.03 1.23 -6.91
CA LYS A 30 -20.46 2.64 -7.05
C LYS A 30 -19.66 3.44 -8.07
N TYR A 31 -18.42 3.03 -8.33
CA TYR A 31 -17.47 3.82 -9.12
C TYR A 31 -16.87 3.05 -10.30
N ASP A 32 -17.25 1.79 -10.51
CA ASP A 32 -16.71 0.91 -11.56
C ASP A 32 -15.17 0.92 -11.59
N TYR A 33 -14.56 0.99 -10.40
CA TYR A 33 -13.12 1.14 -10.25
C TYR A 33 -12.54 0.12 -9.29
N ASN A 34 -11.66 -0.73 -9.82
CA ASN A 34 -10.86 -1.61 -8.99
C ASN A 34 -9.70 -0.84 -8.34
N ILE A 35 -9.82 -0.58 -7.04
CA ILE A 35 -8.79 0.07 -6.22
C ILE A 35 -7.50 -0.77 -6.10
N PHE A 36 -7.58 -2.07 -6.39
CA PHE A 36 -6.44 -2.99 -6.43
C PHE A 36 -6.07 -3.38 -7.87
N ASN A 37 -6.29 -2.49 -8.84
CA ASN A 37 -5.88 -2.77 -10.22
C ASN A 37 -4.35 -2.90 -10.35
N LEU A 38 -3.92 -3.53 -11.45
CA LEU A 38 -2.51 -3.82 -11.71
C LEU A 38 -1.63 -2.55 -11.74
N GLY A 39 -2.13 -1.44 -12.30
CA GLY A 39 -1.39 -0.19 -12.38
C GLY A 39 -1.13 0.43 -11.00
N VAL A 40 -2.11 0.37 -10.11
CA VAL A 40 -1.98 0.75 -8.70
C VAL A 40 -0.96 -0.16 -8.01
N ILE A 41 -1.08 -1.48 -8.16
CA ILE A 41 -0.14 -2.44 -7.55
C ILE A 41 1.31 -2.20 -8.01
N ILE A 42 1.55 -2.07 -9.32
CA ILE A 42 2.89 -1.82 -9.88
C ILE A 42 3.45 -0.52 -9.32
N ARG A 43 2.65 0.55 -9.27
CA ARG A 43 3.10 1.84 -8.71
C ARG A 43 3.47 1.71 -7.23
N GLY A 44 2.69 0.97 -6.46
CA GLY A 44 2.98 0.67 -5.06
C GLY A 44 4.28 -0.13 -4.89
N LEU A 45 4.52 -1.13 -5.74
CA LEU A 45 5.77 -1.90 -5.74
C LEU A 45 6.99 -1.02 -6.03
N ILE A 46 6.90 -0.14 -7.04
CA ILE A 46 7.98 0.79 -7.37
C ILE A 46 8.20 1.78 -6.22
N ALA A 47 7.15 2.35 -5.64
CA ALA A 47 7.26 3.26 -4.51
C ALA A 47 7.92 2.62 -3.28
N MET A 48 7.62 1.35 -3.02
CA MET A 48 8.26 0.57 -1.97
C MET A 48 9.71 0.21 -2.30
N GLY A 49 10.02 -0.06 -3.58
CA GLY A 49 11.39 -0.20 -4.06
C GLY A 49 12.22 1.07 -3.84
N CYS A 50 11.66 2.23 -4.17
CA CYS A 50 12.28 3.53 -3.91
C CYS A 50 12.49 3.78 -2.41
N LEU A 51 11.52 3.45 -1.54
CA LEU A 51 11.72 3.53 -0.08
C LEU A 51 12.86 2.63 0.38
N TRP A 52 12.91 1.39 -0.13
CA TRP A 52 13.98 0.45 0.20
C TRP A 52 15.35 1.00 -0.21
N PHE A 53 15.50 1.50 -1.44
CA PHE A 53 16.74 2.13 -1.88
C PHE A 53 17.10 3.38 -1.07
N GLY A 54 16.12 4.19 -0.67
CA GLY A 54 16.34 5.33 0.22
C GLY A 54 16.89 4.89 1.58
N ILE A 55 16.40 3.78 2.14
CA ILE A 55 16.92 3.22 3.40
C ILE A 55 18.33 2.65 3.21
N VAL A 56 18.57 1.92 2.12
CA VAL A 56 19.89 1.31 1.84
C VAL A 56 20.97 2.38 1.64
N MET A 57 20.62 3.52 1.07
CA MET A 57 21.55 4.61 0.78
C MET A 57 21.64 5.65 1.90
N ILE A 58 21.09 5.40 3.10
CA ILE A 58 20.97 6.42 4.15
C ILE A 58 22.33 7.02 4.56
N ASP A 59 23.39 6.21 4.52
CA ASP A 59 24.76 6.63 4.84
C ASP A 59 25.52 7.25 3.64
N ALA A 60 24.90 7.27 2.46
CA ALA A 60 25.47 7.92 1.28
C ALA A 60 25.31 9.45 1.42
N ALA A 61 26.45 10.14 1.55
CA ALA A 61 26.50 11.61 1.68
C ALA A 61 26.27 12.37 0.36
N ASP A 62 25.78 11.69 -0.69
CA ASP A 62 25.62 12.21 -2.05
C ASP A 62 24.19 12.75 -2.33
N GLY A 63 23.28 12.65 -1.36
CA GLY A 63 21.88 13.08 -1.51
C GLY A 63 20.98 12.07 -2.22
N SER A 64 21.49 10.89 -2.59
CA SER A 64 20.73 9.83 -3.25
C SER A 64 19.49 9.41 -2.44
N THR A 65 19.61 9.34 -1.12
CA THR A 65 18.48 9.05 -0.20
C THR A 65 17.32 10.00 -0.39
N THR A 66 17.60 11.30 -0.47
CA THR A 66 16.57 12.32 -0.66
C THR A 66 15.83 12.13 -1.97
N VAL A 67 16.56 11.83 -3.06
CA VAL A 67 15.95 11.58 -4.38
C VAL A 67 15.01 10.38 -4.32
N TRP A 68 15.45 9.26 -3.73
CA TRP A 68 14.64 8.05 -3.63
C TRP A 68 13.37 8.26 -2.79
N LEU A 69 13.48 8.99 -1.67
CA LEU A 69 12.32 9.33 -0.83
C LEU A 69 11.33 10.24 -1.56
N ILE A 70 11.82 11.24 -2.30
CA ILE A 70 10.97 12.14 -3.10
C ILE A 70 10.24 11.35 -4.18
N VAL A 71 10.95 10.52 -4.95
CA VAL A 71 10.32 9.71 -6.01
C VAL A 71 9.26 8.78 -5.42
N SER A 72 9.53 8.14 -4.28
CA SER A 72 8.52 7.34 -3.59
C SER A 72 7.29 8.17 -3.20
N GLY A 73 7.49 9.34 -2.60
CA GLY A 73 6.42 10.26 -2.24
C GLY A 73 5.55 10.65 -3.44
N VAL A 74 6.17 10.97 -4.58
CA VAL A 74 5.47 11.28 -5.83
C VAL A 74 4.62 10.10 -6.31
N LEU A 75 5.13 8.87 -6.23
CA LEU A 75 4.39 7.67 -6.64
C LEU A 75 3.18 7.38 -5.73
N TRP A 76 3.32 7.62 -4.42
CA TRP A 76 2.21 7.52 -3.48
C TRP A 76 1.15 8.59 -3.72
N VAL A 77 1.57 9.85 -3.90
CA VAL A 77 0.66 10.96 -4.24
C VAL A 77 -0.03 10.70 -5.57
N TRP A 78 0.67 10.19 -6.57
CA TRP A 78 0.04 9.82 -7.84
C TRP A 78 -1.00 8.71 -7.65
N THR A 79 -0.71 7.70 -6.82
CA THR A 79 -1.72 6.67 -6.51
C THR A 79 -2.96 7.25 -5.85
N PHE A 80 -2.75 8.15 -4.88
CA PHE A 80 -3.83 8.84 -4.20
C PHE A 80 -4.69 9.62 -5.19
N VAL A 81 -4.09 10.48 -6.01
CA VAL A 81 -4.80 11.32 -6.98
C VAL A 81 -5.53 10.46 -8.02
N ALA A 82 -4.90 9.39 -8.52
CA ALA A 82 -5.50 8.49 -9.49
C ALA A 82 -6.71 7.71 -8.92
N THR A 83 -6.68 7.39 -7.62
CA THR A 83 -7.80 6.73 -6.95
C THR A 83 -8.89 7.72 -6.59
N ALA A 84 -8.52 8.91 -6.09
CA ALA A 84 -9.44 9.97 -5.69
C ALA A 84 -10.23 10.52 -6.88
N SER A 85 -9.60 10.63 -8.05
CA SER A 85 -10.27 11.10 -9.28
C SER A 85 -11.31 10.12 -9.84
N ARG A 86 -11.25 8.85 -9.43
CA ARG A 86 -12.16 7.80 -9.88
C ARG A 86 -13.14 7.32 -8.81
N THR A 87 -12.90 7.64 -7.54
CA THR A 87 -13.70 7.12 -6.42
C THR A 87 -14.11 8.24 -5.46
N SER A 88 -13.66 8.18 -4.20
CA SER A 88 -13.86 9.19 -3.17
C SER A 88 -12.59 9.36 -2.35
N ILE A 89 -12.45 10.52 -1.69
CA ILE A 89 -11.27 10.81 -0.85
C ILE A 89 -11.06 9.74 0.24
N PRO A 90 -12.09 9.27 0.98
CA PRO A 90 -11.90 8.21 1.97
C PRO A 90 -11.35 6.92 1.36
N ILE A 91 -11.94 6.47 0.24
CA ILE A 91 -11.47 5.28 -0.48
C ILE A 91 -10.03 5.46 -0.94
N ALA A 92 -9.66 6.64 -1.43
CA ALA A 92 -8.30 6.94 -1.86
C ALA A 92 -7.29 6.92 -0.71
N VAL A 93 -7.63 7.46 0.47
CA VAL A 93 -6.76 7.41 1.66
C VAL A 93 -6.57 5.96 2.12
N PHE A 94 -7.67 5.22 2.27
CA PHE A 94 -7.58 3.82 2.70
C PHE A 94 -6.87 2.94 1.67
N SER A 95 -7.06 3.21 0.38
CA SER A 95 -6.35 2.54 -0.71
C SER A 95 -4.84 2.55 -0.48
N LEU A 96 -4.24 3.70 -0.15
CA LEU A 96 -2.79 3.79 0.14
C LEU A 96 -2.37 2.85 1.28
N ILE A 97 -3.18 2.80 2.35
CA ILE A 97 -2.92 1.92 3.51
C ILE A 97 -2.96 0.45 3.06
N TYR A 98 -4.03 0.03 2.39
CA TYR A 98 -4.16 -1.37 1.93
C TYR A 98 -3.11 -1.75 0.89
N GLN A 99 -2.64 -0.79 0.10
CA GLN A 99 -1.64 -1.02 -0.94
C GLN A 99 -0.27 -1.35 -0.33
N LEU A 100 0.09 -0.78 0.82
CA LEU A 100 1.28 -1.19 1.57
C LEU A 100 1.21 -2.68 1.93
N PHE A 101 0.06 -3.14 2.42
CA PHE A 101 -0.16 -4.56 2.73
C PHE A 101 -0.16 -5.43 1.48
N ALA A 102 -0.81 -5.00 0.40
CA ALA A 102 -0.84 -5.72 -0.87
C ALA A 102 0.57 -5.92 -1.43
N VAL A 103 1.42 -4.89 -1.38
CA VAL A 103 2.83 -4.98 -1.81
C VAL A 103 3.60 -5.99 -0.96
N VAL A 104 3.44 -5.98 0.36
CA VAL A 104 4.12 -6.94 1.25
C VAL A 104 3.68 -8.38 0.96
N LEU A 105 2.38 -8.61 0.77
CA LEU A 105 1.83 -9.92 0.42
C LEU A 105 2.34 -10.40 -0.93
N ILE A 106 2.36 -9.53 -1.94
CA ILE A 106 2.87 -9.85 -3.28
C ILE A 106 4.38 -10.17 -3.23
N LYS A 107 5.17 -9.37 -2.52
CA LYS A 107 6.60 -9.66 -2.30
C LYS A 107 6.81 -11.04 -1.67
N SER A 108 6.01 -11.38 -0.66
CA SER A 108 6.05 -12.68 0.00
C SER A 108 5.68 -13.83 -0.96
N ALA A 109 4.63 -13.64 -1.75
CA ALA A 109 4.19 -14.61 -2.76
C ALA A 109 5.26 -14.85 -3.84
N ILE A 110 5.85 -13.78 -4.38
CA ILE A 110 6.95 -13.85 -5.36
C ILE A 110 8.14 -14.63 -4.78
N ASN A 111 8.56 -14.31 -3.56
CA ASN A 111 9.67 -15.00 -2.89
C ASN A 111 9.41 -16.50 -2.68
N LYS A 112 8.14 -16.90 -2.51
CA LYS A 112 7.76 -18.31 -2.33
C LYS A 112 7.71 -19.08 -3.66
N ILE A 113 7.46 -18.40 -4.78
CA ILE A 113 7.43 -19.00 -6.12
C ILE A 113 8.84 -19.10 -6.72
N MET A 114 9.70 -18.13 -6.42
CA MET A 114 11.08 -18.07 -6.93
C MET A 114 12.08 -18.94 -6.14
N LYS A 115 11.69 -19.46 -4.97
CA LYS A 115 12.45 -20.46 -4.19
C LYS A 115 11.90 -21.84 -4.45
#